data_AF-A0A8K0DW77-F1
#
_entry.id   AF-A0A8K0DW77-F1
#
_cell.length_a   1.000
_cell.length_b   1.000
_cell.length_c   1.000
_cell.angle_alpha   90.00
_cell.angle_beta   90.00
_cell.angle_gamma   90.00
#
_symmetry.space_group_name_H-M   'P 1'
#
loop_
_entity.id
_entity.type
_entity.pdbx_description
1 polymer ?
#
loop_
_entity_poly.entity_id
_entity_poly.type
_entity_poly.pdbx_seq_one_letter_code
_entity_poly.pdbx_strand_id
1 'polypeptide(L)' 'MEGEVVGPRIELALLSVEGRRFSVQIHYVEEPVSNHVQVIVSTVLLIHDQEPMGDIVVFLTGQDDIDVAVKLLTEEVQNC' A
#
# COMPACT_ATOMS: atom_id res chain seq x y z
N MET A 1 -46.12 -6.18 -35.86
CA MET A 1 -45.48 -6.45 -34.56
C MET A 1 -44.22 -7.24 -34.87
N GLU A 2 -43.00 -6.79 -34.66
CA GLU A 2 -42.43 -5.53 -34.18
C GLU A 2 -41.13 -5.33 -34.98
N GLY A 3 -40.85 -4.11 -35.41
CA GLY A 3 -39.58 -3.79 -36.10
C GLY A 3 -38.48 -3.69 -35.05
N GLU A 4 -37.46 -4.53 -35.17
CA GLU A 4 -36.30 -4.50 -34.28
C GLU A 4 -35.52 -3.19 -34.50
N VAL A 5 -35.56 -2.31 -33.51
CA VAL A 5 -34.85 -1.02 -33.54
C VAL A 5 -33.36 -1.30 -33.26
N VAL A 6 -32.55 -1.39 -34.31
CA VAL A 6 -31.09 -1.48 -34.17
C VAL A 6 -30.54 -0.07 -33.89
N GLY A 7 -30.51 0.30 -32.60
CA GLY A 7 -29.78 1.49 -32.13
C GLY A 7 -28.26 1.32 -32.30
N PRO A 8 -27.49 2.42 -32.34
CA PRO A 8 -26.04 2.34 -32.52
C PRO A 8 -25.42 1.55 -31.36
N ARG A 9 -24.76 0.43 -31.68
CA ARG A 9 -23.95 -0.32 -30.71
C ARG A 9 -22.68 0.50 -30.48
N ILE A 10 -22.63 1.24 -29.38
CA ILE A 10 -21.40 1.86 -28.91
C ILE A 10 -20.55 0.73 -28.32
N GLU A 11 -19.60 0.20 -29.10
CA GLU A 11 -18.58 -0.69 -28.58
C GLU A 11 -17.53 0.14 -27.84
N LEU A 12 -17.39 -0.11 -26.54
CA LEU A 12 -16.40 0.55 -25.70
C LEU A 12 -14.99 0.12 -26.12
N ALA A 13 -14.16 1.09 -26.50
CA ALA A 13 -12.74 0.85 -26.75
C ALA A 13 -11.95 0.98 -25.45
N LEU A 14 -11.39 -0.13 -24.98
CA LEU A 14 -10.42 -0.16 -23.88
C LEU A 14 -9.00 -0.15 -24.46
N LEU A 15 -8.25 0.92 -24.21
CA LEU A 15 -6.82 0.99 -24.54
C LEU A 15 -6.01 0.86 -23.24
N SER A 16 -5.26 -0.24 -23.11
CA SER A 16 -4.31 -0.44 -22.02
C SER A 16 -2.90 -0.20 -22.52
N VAL A 17 -2.15 0.67 -21.83
CA VAL A 17 -0.72 0.88 -22.09
C VAL A 17 0.06 0.20 -20.98
N GLU A 18 0.91 -0.74 -21.35
CA GLU A 18 1.71 -1.47 -20.38
C GLU A 18 2.90 -0.62 -19.92
N GLY A 19 2.90 -0.25 -18.64
CA GLY A 19 4.01 0.44 -18.01
C GLY A 19 5.16 -0.52 -17.66
N ARG A 20 6.36 0.03 -17.45
CA ARG A 20 7.48 -0.75 -16.89
C ARG A 20 7.23 -0.98 -15.40
N ARG A 21 7.26 -2.24 -14.96
CA ARG A 21 7.19 -2.63 -13.55
C ARG A 21 8.44 -3.41 -13.18
N PHE A 22 8.95 -3.18 -11.98
CA PHE A 22 9.98 -4.03 -11.37
C PHE A 22 9.30 -5.13 -10.55
N SER A 23 9.99 -6.25 -10.35
CA SER A 23 9.48 -7.34 -9.50
C SER A 23 9.39 -6.84 -8.05
N VAL A 24 8.24 -7.06 -7.41
CA VAL A 24 7.99 -6.70 -6.01
C VAL A 24 7.72 -7.98 -5.25
N GLN A 25 8.43 -8.20 -4.15
CA GLN A 25 8.16 -9.29 -3.21
C GLN A 25 7.04 -8.87 -2.27
N ILE A 26 6.07 -9.75 -2.04
CA ILE A 26 4.90 -9.47 -1.20
C ILE A 26 4.94 -10.38 0.02
N HIS A 27 4.90 -9.78 1.19
CA HIS A 27 4.86 -10.46 2.48
C HIS A 27 3.53 -10.17 3.17
N TYR A 28 2.96 -11.19 3.80
CA TYR A 28 1.70 -11.11 4.54
C TYR A 28 1.94 -11.52 5.98
N VAL A 29 1.20 -10.90 6.90
CA VAL A 29 1.07 -11.40 8.27
C VAL A 29 0.28 -12.72 8.26
N GLU A 30 0.63 -13.65 9.14
CA GLU A 30 -0.05 -14.95 9.24
C GLU A 30 -1.44 -14.80 9.88
N GLU A 31 -1.59 -13.87 10.83
CA GLU A 31 -2.82 -13.64 11.58
C GLU A 31 -3.17 -12.14 11.64
N PRO A 32 -4.45 -11.78 11.88
CA PRO A 32 -4.87 -10.40 12.05
C PRO A 32 -4.17 -9.71 13.21
N VAL A 33 -3.72 -8.48 12.98
CA VAL A 33 -3.04 -7.67 13.99
C VAL A 33 -4.03 -6.84 14.80
N SER A 34 -3.85 -6.80 16.11
CA SER A 34 -4.71 -6.03 17.02
C SER A 34 -4.38 -4.53 17.04
N ASN A 35 -3.10 -4.18 16.88
CA ASN A 35 -2.61 -2.80 16.80
C ASN A 35 -1.74 -2.64 15.55
N HIS A 36 -2.34 -2.14 14.47
CA HIS A 36 -1.64 -1.97 13.20
C HIS A 36 -0.52 -0.94 13.29
N VAL A 37 -0.70 0.17 14.03
CA VAL A 37 0.33 1.21 14.16
C VAL A 37 1.60 0.65 14.80
N GLN A 38 1.47 -0.11 15.89
CA GLN A 38 2.62 -0.72 16.55
C GLN A 38 3.33 -1.73 15.63
N VAL A 39 2.58 -2.58 14.94
CA VAL A 39 3.17 -3.57 14.01
C VAL A 39 3.88 -2.87 12.85
N ILE A 40 3.32 -1.78 12.34
CA ILE A 40 3.93 -0.95 11.30
C ILE A 40 5.27 -0.38 11.77
N VAL A 41 5.31 0.22 12.97
CA VAL A 41 6.56 0.77 13.53
C VAL A 41 7.63 -0.31 13.63
N SER A 42 7.31 -1.48 14.20
CA SER A 42 8.23 -2.60 14.30
C SER A 42 8.70 -3.11 12.92
N THR A 43 7.80 -3.15 11.94
CA THR A 43 8.12 -3.62 10.58
C THR A 43 9.04 -2.63 9.85
N VAL A 44 8.81 -1.33 10.01
CA VAL A 44 9.66 -0.28 9.45
C VAL A 44 11.09 -0.37 10.01
N LEU A 45 11.22 -0.53 11.33
CA LEU A 45 12.52 -0.69 11.98
C LEU A 45 13.23 -1.98 11.52
N LEU A 46 12.48 -3.08 11.36
CA LEU A 46 13.01 -4.34 10.84
C LEU A 46 13.55 -4.18 9.41
N ILE A 47 12.77 -3.55 8.52
CA ILE A 47 13.19 -3.28 7.14
C ILE A 47 14.42 -2.36 7.13
N HIS A 48 14.42 -1.31 7.95
CA HIS A 48 15.54 -0.38 8.04
C HIS A 48 16.87 -1.06 8.43
N ASP A 49 16.81 -2.05 9.33
CA ASP A 49 17.99 -2.79 9.79
C ASP A 49 18.43 -3.88 8.80
N GLN A 50 17.50 -4.57 8.16
CA GLN A 50 17.78 -5.79 7.39
C GLN A 50 17.88 -5.60 5.88
N GLU A 51 17.20 -4.60 5.32
CA GLU A 51 17.17 -4.37 3.88
C GLU A 51 18.23 -3.34 3.44
N PRO A 52 18.70 -3.39 2.18
CA PRO A 52 19.64 -2.41 1.65
C PRO A 52 19.04 -1.00 1.61
N MET A 53 19.90 0.02 1.50
CA MET A 53 19.47 1.43 1.46
C MET A 53 18.38 1.70 0.43
N GLY A 54 17.33 2.38 0.88
CA GLY A 54 16.19 2.84 0.09
C GLY A 54 15.15 3.54 0.97
N ASP A 55 14.14 4.16 0.35
CA ASP A 55 13.05 4.81 1.06
C ASP A 55 11.97 3.81 1.46
N ILE A 56 11.41 3.99 2.66
CA ILE A 56 10.27 3.20 3.15
C ILE A 56 9.01 4.06 3.04
N VAL A 57 8.01 3.55 2.30
CA VAL A 57 6.70 4.21 2.16
C VAL A 57 5.64 3.39 2.90
N VAL A 58 5.00 4.02 3.88
CA VAL A 58 3.97 3.40 4.72
C VAL A 58 2.61 4.03 4.43
N PHE A 59 1.59 3.19 4.27
CA PHE A 59 0.20 3.64 4.10
C PHE A 59 -0.57 3.45 5.42
N LEU A 60 -1.11 4.53 5.96
CA LEU A 60 -1.93 4.56 7.17
C LEU A 60 -3.32 5.12 6.86
N THR A 61 -4.29 4.86 7.74
CA THR A 61 -5.71 5.13 7.45
C THR A 61 -6.11 6.59 7.60
N GLY A 62 -5.43 7.35 8.45
CA GLY A 62 -5.75 8.76 8.72
C GLY A 62 -4.64 9.49 9.47
N GLN A 63 -4.85 10.79 9.70
CA GLN A 63 -3.85 11.67 10.31
C GLN A 63 -3.47 11.24 11.73
N ASP A 64 -4.44 10.82 12.55
CA ASP A 64 -4.19 10.42 13.92
C ASP A 64 -3.23 9.21 13.99
N ASP A 65 -3.41 8.21 13.12
CA ASP A 65 -2.50 7.07 13.01
C ASP A 65 -1.09 7.51 12.57
N ILE A 66 -1.03 8.46 11.62
CA ILE A 66 0.24 9.00 11.10
C ILE A 66 1.02 9.69 12.21
N ASP A 67 0.36 10.56 12.98
CA ASP A 67 1.01 11.33 14.05
C ASP A 67 1.54 10.40 15.16
N VAL A 68 0.77 9.36 15.51
CA VAL A 68 1.20 8.34 16.48
C VAL A 68 2.39 7.54 15.94
N ALA A 69 2.35 7.09 14.68
CA ALA A 69 3.43 6.33 14.08
C ALA A 69 4.75 7.14 14.02
N VAL A 70 4.68 8.41 13.60
CA VAL A 70 5.84 9.32 13.54
C VAL A 70 6.44 9.52 14.92
N LYS A 71 5.59 9.74 15.93
CA LYS A 71 6.04 9.88 17.32
C LYS A 71 6.80 8.64 17.77
N LEU A 72 6.21 7.45 17.64
CA LEU A 72 6.82 6.19 18.07
C LEU A 72 8.13 5.89 17.32
N LEU A 73 8.17 6.08 16.01
CA LEU A 73 9.41 5.90 15.22
C LEU A 73 10.52 6.84 15.70
N THR A 74 10.18 8.10 15.99
CA THR A 74 11.15 9.08 16.47
C THR A 74 11.68 8.70 17.86
N GLU A 75 10.81 8.22 18.75
CA GLU A 75 11.18 7.75 20.08
C GLU A 75 12.13 6.53 19.98
N GLU A 76 11.84 5.54 19.14
CA GLU A 76 12.69 4.34 19.06
C GLU A 76 14.03 4.57 18.38
N VAL A 77 14.09 5.45 17.37
CA VAL A 77 15.38 5.82 16.75
C VAL A 77 16.25 6.61 17.72
N GLN A 78 15.67 7.38 18.65
CA GLN A 78 16.43 8.10 19.68
C GLN A 78 16.93 7.20 20.81
N ASN A 79 16.30 6.03 20.99
CA ASN A 79 16.65 5.05 22.03
C ASN A 79 17.71 4.03 21.57
N CYS A 80 18.10 4.05 20.29
CA CYS A 80 19.25 3.31 19.74
C CYS A 80 20.57 4.05 19.97
#